data_AF-A0A434SAC7-F1
#
_entry.id   AF-A0A434SAC7-F1
#
_cell.length_a   1.000
_cell.length_b   1.000
_cell.length_c   1.000
_cell.angle_alpha   90.00
_cell.angle_beta   90.00
_cell.angle_gamma   90.00
#
_symmetry.space_group_name_H-M   'P 1'
#
loop_
_entity.id
_entity.type
_entity.pdbx_description
1 polymer ?
#
loop_
_entity_poly.entity_id
_entity_poly.type
_entity_poly.pdbx_seq_one_letter_code
_entity_poly.pdbx_strand_id
1 'polypeptide(L)'
;MTETNKRQPPVRLGRRITAHLSRWKRIDDAARDAASVEAGEPVTTHLHVVNYMGRGVASVRTAWGMAIDNAWLQPEVTGQPPITPHVLRHTRATWIMFAGIDIWEAAGALGMSAKTLDKVYGHHHPDFQKNAAEV
;
A
#
# COMPACT_ATOMS: atom_id res chain seq x y z
N MET A 1 4.61 -17.61 18.10
CA MET A 1 4.84 -16.73 16.93
C MET A 1 5.97 -15.79 17.30
N THR A 2 7.11 -15.88 16.61
CA THR A 2 8.26 -15.00 16.88
C THR A 2 7.89 -13.58 16.47
N GLU A 3 7.84 -12.65 17.42
CA GLU A 3 7.61 -11.23 17.12
C GLU A 3 8.72 -10.74 16.19
N THR A 4 8.37 -10.45 14.94
CA THR A 4 9.27 -9.76 14.03
C THR A 4 9.18 -8.26 14.31
N ASN A 5 10.31 -7.54 14.29
CA ASN A 5 10.37 -6.08 14.47
C ASN A 5 9.51 -5.28 13.47
N LYS A 6 8.96 -5.92 12.43
CA LYS A 6 8.07 -5.31 11.45
C LYS A 6 6.64 -5.34 11.97
N ARG A 7 6.28 -4.33 12.78
CA ARG A 7 4.89 -4.08 13.19
C ARG A 7 4.04 -3.96 11.92
N GLN A 8 3.08 -4.86 11.73
CA GLN A 8 2.01 -4.75 10.75
C GLN A 8 0.74 -4.34 11.50
N PRO A 9 0.60 -3.06 11.91
CA PRO A 9 -0.56 -2.64 12.67
C PRO A 9 -1.82 -2.77 11.81
N PRO A 10 -2.96 -3.09 12.43
CA PRO A 10 -4.24 -2.97 11.74
C PRO A 10 -4.42 -1.51 11.29
N VAL A 11 -4.87 -1.32 10.05
CA VAL A 11 -5.08 0.00 9.45
C VAL A 11 -6.52 0.13 8.98
N ARG A 12 -7.11 1.30 9.18
CA ARG A 12 -8.42 1.61 8.60
C ARG A 12 -8.27 1.86 7.10
N LEU A 13 -9.10 1.17 6.32
CA LEU A 13 -9.13 1.31 4.87
C LEU A 13 -10.17 2.35 4.46
N GLY A 14 -9.77 3.26 3.56
CA GLY A 14 -10.66 4.30 3.05
C GLY A 14 -11.71 3.76 2.07
N ARG A 15 -12.77 4.53 1.85
CA ARG A 15 -13.94 4.14 1.02
C ARG A 15 -13.55 3.59 -0.36
N ARG A 16 -12.59 4.22 -1.04
CA ARG A 16 -12.15 3.82 -2.40
C ARG A 16 -11.55 2.41 -2.42
N ILE A 17 -10.61 2.11 -1.53
CA ILE A 17 -9.98 0.79 -1.49
C ILE A 17 -10.97 -0.28 -1.02
N THR A 18 -11.84 0.03 -0.05
CA THR A 18 -12.88 -0.91 0.41
C THR A 18 -13.86 -1.28 -0.71
N ALA A 19 -14.21 -0.32 -1.58
CA ALA A 19 -15.03 -0.59 -2.75
C ALA A 19 -14.33 -1.55 -3.74
N HIS A 20 -13.03 -1.35 -4.00
CA HIS A 20 -12.25 -2.26 -4.83
C HIS A 20 -12.13 -3.66 -4.20
N LEU A 21 -11.85 -3.75 -2.89
CA LEU A 21 -11.78 -5.02 -2.17
C LEU A 21 -13.10 -5.79 -2.23
N SER A 22 -14.24 -5.10 -2.08
CA SER A 22 -15.56 -5.71 -2.18
C SER A 22 -15.82 -6.25 -3.60
N ARG A 23 -15.43 -5.46 -4.62
CA ARG A 23 -15.53 -5.88 -6.03
C ARG A 23 -14.65 -7.10 -6.31
N TRP A 24 -13.40 -7.10 -5.86
CA TRP A 24 -12.47 -8.22 -6.08
C TRP A 24 -12.93 -9.47 -5.35
N LYS A 25 -13.39 -9.36 -4.09
CA LYS A 25 -13.97 -10.47 -3.36
C LYS A 25 -15.09 -11.16 -4.14
N ARG A 26 -16.01 -10.39 -4.74
CA ARG A 26 -17.09 -10.97 -5.55
C ARG A 26 -16.57 -11.72 -6.79
N ILE A 27 -15.53 -11.22 -7.43
CA ILE A 27 -14.90 -11.87 -8.59
C ILE A 27 -14.20 -13.17 -8.16
N ASP A 28 -13.41 -13.09 -7.09
CA ASP A 28 -12.70 -14.24 -6.50
C ASP A 28 -13.67 -15.31 -6.00
N ASP A 29 -14.78 -14.92 -5.36
CA ASP A 29 -15.84 -15.82 -4.91
C ASP A 29 -16.47 -16.56 -6.10
N ALA A 30 -16.85 -15.83 -7.16
CA ALA A 30 -17.42 -16.45 -8.36
C ALA A 30 -16.45 -17.42 -9.05
N ALA A 31 -15.17 -17.08 -9.12
CA ALA A 31 -14.14 -17.95 -9.69
C ALA A 31 -13.92 -19.22 -8.85
N ARG A 32 -13.92 -19.09 -7.52
CA ARG A 32 -13.82 -20.22 -6.59
C ARG A 32 -15.04 -21.13 -6.66
N ASP A 33 -16.24 -20.56 -6.77
CA ASP A 33 -17.48 -21.33 -6.88
C ASP A 33 -17.48 -22.16 -8.17
N ALA A 34 -17.11 -21.55 -9.31
CA ALA A 34 -16.96 -22.26 -10.58
C ALA A 34 -15.93 -23.39 -10.48
N ALA A 35 -14.76 -23.13 -9.88
CA ALA A 35 -13.73 -24.14 -9.68
C ALA A 35 -14.17 -25.28 -8.74
N SER A 36 -15.01 -24.99 -7.74
CA SER A 36 -15.56 -26.01 -6.84
C SER A 36 -16.56 -26.91 -7.56
N VAL A 37 -17.38 -26.34 -8.44
CA VAL A 37 -18.32 -27.12 -9.28
C VAL A 37 -17.56 -28.05 -10.22
N GLU A 38 -16.50 -27.56 -10.87
CA GLU A 38 -15.66 -28.36 -11.77
C GLU A 38 -14.95 -29.51 -11.03
N ALA A 39 -14.42 -29.23 -9.83
CA ALA A 39 -13.76 -30.24 -9.00
C ALA A 39 -14.73 -31.24 -8.35
N GLY A 40 -16.01 -30.91 -8.25
CA GLY A 40 -17.00 -31.69 -7.49
C GLY A 40 -16.84 -31.59 -5.97
N GLU A 41 -15.93 -30.74 -5.48
CA GLU A 41 -15.64 -30.55 -4.07
C GLU A 41 -15.16 -29.12 -3.79
N PRO A 42 -15.22 -28.63 -2.53
CA PRO A 42 -14.74 -27.29 -2.18
C PRO A 42 -13.23 -27.12 -2.43
N VAL A 43 -12.85 -26.06 -3.15
CA VAL A 43 -11.44 -25.72 -3.41
C VAL A 43 -10.95 -24.58 -2.54
N THR A 44 -9.64 -24.55 -2.26
CA THR A 44 -8.98 -23.50 -1.46
C THR A 44 -8.29 -22.43 -2.32
N THR A 45 -8.77 -22.21 -3.54
CA THR A 45 -8.24 -21.18 -4.45
C THR A 45 -8.94 -19.84 -4.23
N HIS A 46 -8.32 -18.75 -4.71
CA HIS A 46 -8.85 -17.38 -4.66
C HIS A 46 -9.12 -16.86 -3.23
N LEU A 47 -8.40 -17.40 -2.23
CA LEU A 47 -8.50 -16.96 -0.83
C LEU A 47 -7.65 -15.72 -0.51
N HIS A 48 -6.72 -15.37 -1.40
CA HIS A 48 -5.80 -14.24 -1.21
C HIS A 48 -6.26 -13.06 -2.05
N VAL A 49 -6.32 -11.87 -1.42
CA VAL A 49 -6.65 -10.60 -2.11
C VAL A 49 -5.72 -10.35 -3.30
N VAL A 50 -4.45 -10.72 -3.17
CA VAL A 50 -3.48 -10.69 -4.26
C VAL A 50 -3.15 -12.13 -4.63
N ASN A 51 -3.69 -12.58 -5.76
CA ASN A 51 -3.50 -13.93 -6.25
C ASN A 51 -3.16 -13.93 -7.76
N TYR A 52 -2.53 -15.01 -8.20
CA TYR A 52 -2.33 -15.34 -9.61
C TYR A 52 -2.85 -16.76 -9.84
N MET A 53 -3.80 -16.91 -10.75
CA MET A 53 -4.47 -18.20 -11.02
C MET A 53 -5.00 -18.85 -9.72
N GLY A 54 -5.60 -18.06 -8.84
CA GLY A 54 -6.19 -18.53 -7.58
C GLY A 54 -5.19 -18.84 -6.46
N ARG A 55 -3.88 -18.72 -6.69
CA ARG A 55 -2.84 -18.93 -5.67
C ARG A 55 -2.28 -17.61 -5.17
N GLY A 56 -2.00 -17.51 -3.87
CA GLY A 56 -1.38 -16.33 -3.29
C GLY A 56 -0.03 -16.02 -3.94
N VAL A 57 0.24 -14.74 -4.18
CA VAL A 57 1.51 -14.30 -4.79
C VAL A 57 2.60 -14.23 -3.71
N ALA A 58 3.68 -14.99 -3.90
CA ALA A 58 4.82 -14.97 -2.99
C ALA A 58 5.71 -13.73 -3.14
N SER A 59 5.78 -13.16 -4.34
CA SER A 59 6.59 -11.97 -4.65
C SER A 59 5.98 -11.13 -5.75
N VAL A 60 6.00 -9.81 -5.55
CA VAL A 60 5.50 -8.83 -6.53
C VAL A 60 6.60 -8.28 -7.44
N ARG A 61 7.84 -8.80 -7.37
CA ARG A 61 8.99 -8.24 -8.10
C ARG A 61 8.76 -8.15 -9.62
N THR A 62 8.24 -9.23 -10.21
CA THR A 62 7.95 -9.28 -11.65
C THR A 62 6.85 -8.29 -12.03
N ALA A 63 5.73 -8.31 -11.29
CA ALA A 63 4.63 -7.38 -11.52
C ALA A 63 5.04 -5.92 -11.35
N TRP A 64 5.94 -5.62 -10.39
CA TRP A 64 6.51 -4.29 -10.20
C TRP A 64 7.35 -3.85 -11.40
N GLY A 65 8.25 -4.71 -11.88
CA GLY A 65 9.05 -4.43 -13.07
C GLY A 65 8.19 -4.12 -14.29
N MET A 66 7.14 -4.92 -14.51
CA MET A 66 6.16 -4.67 -15.57
C MET A 66 5.39 -3.36 -15.38
N ALA A 67 5.03 -3.01 -14.14
CA ALA A 67 4.35 -1.74 -13.87
C ALA A 67 5.26 -0.53 -14.15
N ILE A 68 6.55 -0.60 -13.79
CA ILE A 68 7.55 0.41 -14.13
C ILE A 68 7.69 0.54 -15.65
N ASP A 69 7.75 -0.58 -16.36
CA ASP A 69 7.90 -0.62 -17.81
C ASP A 69 6.68 0.01 -18.52
N ASN A 70 5.48 -0.46 -18.17
CA ASN A 70 4.21 0.05 -18.71
C ASN A 70 3.98 1.54 -18.41
N ALA A 71 4.57 2.06 -17.34
CA ALA A 71 4.46 3.46 -16.94
C ALA A 71 5.61 4.33 -17.45
N TRP A 72 6.59 3.76 -18.16
CA TRP A 72 7.74 4.48 -18.71
C TRP A 72 8.58 5.16 -17.60
N LEU A 73 8.73 4.47 -16.47
CA LEU A 73 9.40 4.97 -15.27
C LEU A 73 10.81 4.39 -15.08
N GLN A 74 11.43 3.88 -16.15
CA GLN A 74 12.79 3.36 -16.08
C GLN A 74 13.78 4.52 -15.85
N PRO A 75 14.92 4.28 -15.18
CA PRO A 75 15.97 5.29 -14.96
C PRO A 75 16.44 5.95 -16.25
N GLU A 76 16.54 5.18 -17.34
CA GLU A 76 17.02 5.64 -18.64
C GLU A 76 16.04 6.61 -19.30
N VAL A 77 14.74 6.50 -18.98
CA VAL A 77 13.69 7.37 -19.49
C VAL A 77 13.52 8.61 -18.61
N THR A 78 13.55 8.42 -17.29
CA THR A 78 13.23 9.48 -16.31
C THR A 78 14.44 10.30 -15.88
N GLY A 79 15.66 9.78 -16.08
CA GLY A 79 16.89 10.32 -15.49
C GLY A 79 16.96 10.20 -13.97
N GLN A 80 16.07 9.43 -13.34
CA GLN A 80 15.97 9.28 -11.89
C GLN A 80 16.51 7.92 -11.41
N PRO A 81 16.86 7.76 -10.12
CA PRO A 81 17.18 6.46 -9.56
C PRO A 81 16.03 5.44 -9.70
N PRO A 82 16.31 4.12 -9.70
CA PRO A 82 15.29 3.09 -9.81
C PRO A 82 14.17 3.24 -8.79
N ILE A 83 12.92 3.32 -9.28
CA ILE A 83 11.74 3.42 -8.43
C ILE A 83 11.45 2.05 -7.81
N THR A 84 11.47 2.00 -6.48
CA THR A 84 11.16 0.80 -5.70
C THR A 84 9.75 0.86 -5.12
N PRO A 85 9.14 -0.26 -4.72
CA PRO A 85 7.84 -0.25 -4.06
C PRO A 85 7.79 0.64 -2.81
N HIS A 86 8.95 0.86 -2.15
CA HIS A 86 9.02 1.70 -0.97
C HIS A 86 8.67 3.17 -1.26
N VAL A 87 8.88 3.65 -2.48
CA VAL A 87 8.51 5.00 -2.93
C VAL A 87 7.02 5.25 -2.74
N LEU A 88 6.16 4.26 -2.95
CA LEU A 88 4.72 4.43 -2.73
C LEU A 88 4.39 4.81 -1.27
N ARG A 89 5.15 4.28 -0.30
CA ARG A 89 5.01 4.65 1.11
C ARG A 89 5.52 6.06 1.37
N HIS A 90 6.63 6.47 0.74
CA HIS A 90 7.12 7.85 0.79
C HIS A 90 6.09 8.84 0.24
N THR A 91 5.56 8.57 -0.96
CA THR A 91 4.52 9.41 -1.60
C THR A 91 3.31 9.57 -0.69
N ARG A 92 2.80 8.47 -0.12
CA ARG A 92 1.66 8.54 0.82
C ARG A 92 1.98 9.37 2.07
N ALA A 93 3.17 9.21 2.64
CA ALA A 93 3.57 9.96 3.84
C ALA A 93 3.61 11.47 3.55
N THR A 94 4.25 11.88 2.46
CA THR A 94 4.28 13.27 2.01
C THR A 94 2.86 13.82 1.80
N TRP A 95 1.98 13.09 1.12
CA TRP A 95 0.61 13.56 0.83
C TRP A 95 -0.26 13.69 2.08
N ILE A 96 -0.11 12.78 3.04
CA ILE A 96 -0.84 12.88 4.32
C ILE A 96 -0.37 14.11 5.12
N MET A 97 0.92 14.43 5.09
CA MET A 97 1.43 15.66 5.73
C MET A 97 0.95 16.93 5.04
N PHE A 98 0.97 16.97 3.69
CA PHE A 98 0.38 18.10 2.96
C PHE A 98 -1.11 18.30 3.24
N ALA A 99 -1.84 17.23 3.51
CA ALA A 99 -3.25 17.30 3.88
C ALA A 99 -3.50 17.83 5.30
N GLY A 100 -2.46 18.14 6.08
CA GLY A 100 -2.60 18.68 7.43
C GLY A 100 -3.10 17.67 8.46
N ILE A 101 -2.90 16.37 8.21
CA ILE A 101 -3.32 15.33 9.16
C ILE A 101 -2.36 15.29 10.35
N ASP A 102 -2.93 15.12 11.54
CA ASP A 102 -2.16 14.97 12.77
C ASP A 102 -1.09 13.87 12.66
N ILE A 103 0.06 14.14 13.26
CA ILE A 103 1.25 13.31 13.11
C ILE A 103 1.08 11.91 13.71
N TRP A 104 0.33 11.77 14.80
CA TRP A 104 0.10 10.48 15.44
C TRP A 104 -0.88 9.64 14.63
N GLU A 105 -1.94 10.26 14.11
CA GLU A 105 -2.88 9.59 13.21
C GLU A 105 -2.19 9.12 11.94
N ALA A 106 -1.39 9.99 11.32
CA ALA A 106 -0.64 9.69 10.12
C ALA A 106 0.38 8.57 10.35
N ALA A 107 1.14 8.64 11.44
CA ALA A 107 2.15 7.63 11.77
C ALA A 107 1.52 6.26 12.03
N GLY A 108 0.39 6.24 12.75
CA GLY A 108 -0.42 5.03 12.96
C GLY A 108 -0.91 4.45 11.63
N ALA A 109 -1.48 5.28 10.76
CA ALA A 109 -1.97 4.86 9.45
C ALA A 109 -0.85 4.41 8.48
N LEU A 110 0.39 4.85 8.70
CA LEU A 110 1.55 4.45 7.91
C LEU A 110 2.32 3.28 8.54
N GLY A 111 2.02 2.88 9.78
CA GLY A 111 2.77 1.86 10.51
C GLY A 111 4.24 2.24 10.75
N MET A 112 4.51 3.50 11.09
CA MET A 112 5.82 3.99 11.53
C MET A 112 5.70 4.77 12.83
N SER A 113 6.81 5.11 13.48
CA SER A 113 6.78 5.96 14.67
C SER A 113 6.48 7.42 14.31
N ALA A 114 5.79 8.15 15.19
CA ALA A 114 5.58 9.60 15.02
C ALA A 114 6.92 10.34 14.89
N LYS A 115 7.94 9.95 15.67
CA LYS A 115 9.31 10.48 15.55
C LYS A 115 9.92 10.30 14.16
N THR A 116 9.70 9.14 13.53
CA THR A 116 10.18 8.89 12.15
C THR A 116 9.43 9.76 11.16
N LEU A 117 8.10 9.86 11.30
CA LEU A 117 7.28 10.67 10.41
C LEU A 117 7.65 12.15 10.51
N ASP A 118 7.79 12.67 11.73
CA ASP A 118 8.19 14.05 12.03
C ASP A 118 9.53 14.39 11.39
N LYS A 119 10.55 13.59 11.71
CA LYS A 119 11.92 13.79 11.22
C LYS A 119 12.00 13.83 9.70
N VAL A 120 11.25 12.97 9.01
CA VAL A 120 11.40 12.77 7.56
C VAL A 120 10.41 13.62 6.75
N TYR A 121 9.20 13.87 7.27
CA TYR A 121 8.11 14.48 6.49
C TYR A 121 7.41 15.64 7.21
N GLY A 122 7.70 15.93 8.48
CA GLY A 122 7.00 16.97 9.26
C GLY A 122 7.10 18.37 8.61
N HIS A 123 8.19 18.64 7.90
CA HIS A 123 8.39 19.87 7.14
C HIS A 123 7.44 20.06 5.94
N HIS A 124 6.69 19.02 5.55
CA HIS A 124 5.62 19.13 4.54
C HIS A 124 4.28 19.54 5.14
N HIS A 125 4.13 19.61 6.47
CA HIS A 125 2.86 20.00 7.08
C HIS A 125 2.52 21.47 6.78
N PRO A 126 1.26 21.83 6.46
CA PRO A 126 0.88 23.21 6.16
C PRO A 126 1.14 24.20 7.31
N ASP A 127 1.10 23.72 8.56
CA ASP A 127 1.41 24.54 9.74
C ASP A 127 2.91 24.56 10.11
N PHE A 128 3.78 23.96 9.30
CA PHE A 128 5.22 23.92 9.60
C PHE A 128 5.77 25.34 9.73
N GLN A 129 6.33 25.65 10.91
CA GLN A 129 6.90 26.95 11.29
C GLN A 129 5.94 28.15 11.22
N LYS A 130 4.63 27.94 11.04
CA LYS A 130 3.64 29.01 10.87
C LYS A 130 3.72 30.09 11.96
N ASN A 131 3.71 29.68 13.23
CA ASN A 131 3.82 30.62 14.35
C ASN A 131 5.25 31.13 14.57
N ALA A 132 6.26 30.33 14.20
CA ALA A 132 7.66 30.71 14.34
C ALA A 132 8.09 31.76 13.31
N ALA A 133 7.32 31.94 12.22
CA ALA A 133 7.54 32.98 11.23
C ALA A 133 7.03 34.37 11.68
N GLU A 134 6.22 34.43 12.74
CA GLU A 134 5.51 35.64 13.20
C GLU A 134 6.12 36.25 14.48
N VAL A 135 7.33 35.83 14.87
CA VAL A 135 8.04 36.32 16.07
C VAL A 135 9.25 37.20 15.75
#